data_AF-A0A0E0B1S7-F1
#
_entry.id   AF-A0A0E0B1S7-F1
#
_cell.length_a   1.000
_cell.length_b   1.000
_cell.length_c   1.000
_cell.angle_alpha   90.00
_cell.angle_beta   90.00
_cell.angle_gamma   90.00
#
_symmetry.space_group_name_H-M   'P 1'
#
loop_
_entity.id
_entity.type
_entity.pdbx_description
1 polymer ?
#
loop_
_entity_poly.entity_id
_entity_poly.type
_entity_poly.pdbx_seq_one_letter_code
_entity_poly.pdbx_strand_id
1 'polypeptide(L)'
;MLVVVKKSAQASSSSNFLVLGFAAVHHFYHYPESTRLRISQILVLPPYQGEGHGLRLLETINSISECENIYDVTIEDPSDYLQYIRSSIDCLRLLTFHPIKPALCSMVSSLKETNLSKRTSSLKMVPPSDLAETVRQKLKINKKQFLRCWEILIYLNLDAEDRKTLDNFRACIYDCIKGEILGTSTGPNGKRLVQMPSNFDEETCFAVYWTQDGGDADDQTVEQQPEDLKTQEQQLNEVVDSQMEEIVEVAKNVTSRGKDKLSVSCSDI
;
A
#
# COMPACT_ATOMS: atom_id res chain seq x y z
N MET A 1 22.17 -11.12 -2.40
CA MET A 1 22.36 -10.00 -3.36
C MET A 1 22.02 -10.51 -4.75
N LEU A 2 21.18 -9.80 -5.49
CA LEU A 2 20.80 -10.09 -6.87
C LEU A 2 21.42 -9.03 -7.78
N VAL A 3 21.90 -9.43 -8.96
CA VAL A 3 22.58 -8.52 -9.90
C VAL A 3 21.99 -8.72 -11.29
N VAL A 4 21.66 -7.62 -11.97
CA VAL A 4 21.32 -7.65 -13.40
C VAL A 4 22.58 -7.39 -14.19
N VAL A 5 22.89 -8.28 -15.13
CA VAL A 5 24.06 -8.17 -15.99
C VAL A 5 23.68 -8.27 -17.46
N LYS A 6 24.39 -7.52 -18.32
CA LYS A 6 24.38 -7.66 -19.77
C LYS A 6 25.59 -8.48 -20.18
N LYS A 7 25.36 -9.59 -20.88
CA LYS A 7 26.44 -10.38 -21.48
C LYS A 7 26.95 -9.67 -22.74
N SER A 8 28.25 -9.40 -22.80
CA SER A 8 28.90 -8.86 -23.99
C SER A 8 29.22 -9.98 -24.97
N ALA A 9 28.83 -9.82 -26.22
CA ALA A 9 29.17 -10.72 -27.32
C ALA A 9 30.51 -10.26 -27.94
N GLN A 10 31.62 -10.54 -27.27
CA GLN A 10 32.94 -10.49 -27.91
C GLN A 10 33.36 -11.88 -28.37
N ALA A 11 34.04 -11.95 -29.52
CA ALA A 11 34.44 -13.16 -30.22
C ALA A 11 35.55 -13.99 -29.53
N SER A 12 35.99 -13.59 -28.33
CA SER A 12 36.95 -14.34 -27.51
C SER A 12 36.23 -15.26 -26.53
N SER A 13 36.82 -16.42 -26.24
CA SER A 13 36.27 -17.52 -25.42
C SER A 13 35.89 -17.17 -23.96
N SER A 14 36.09 -15.93 -23.51
CA SER A 14 35.67 -15.41 -22.21
C SER A 14 34.44 -14.50 -22.33
N SER A 15 33.31 -14.93 -21.77
CA SER A 15 32.11 -14.09 -21.69
C SER A 15 32.34 -12.94 -20.69
N ASN A 16 32.33 -11.70 -21.18
CA ASN A 16 32.39 -10.51 -20.33
C ASN A 16 30.97 -10.12 -19.89
N PHE A 17 30.78 -9.83 -18.60
CA PHE A 17 29.51 -9.40 -18.04
C PHE A 17 29.59 -7.94 -17.58
N LEU A 18 28.63 -7.14 -18.00
CA LEU A 18 28.48 -5.74 -17.60
C LEU A 18 27.35 -5.62 -16.58
N VAL A 19 27.64 -5.15 -15.39
CA VAL A 19 26.64 -4.93 -14.34
C VAL A 19 25.77 -3.74 -14.71
N LEU A 20 24.44 -3.93 -14.70
CA LEU A 20 23.44 -2.89 -14.97
C LEU A 20 22.81 -2.34 -13.69
N GLY A 21 22.75 -3.15 -12.64
CA GLY A 21 22.10 -2.83 -11.37
C GLY A 21 22.10 -4.00 -10.41
N PHE A 22 21.66 -3.76 -9.18
CA PHE A 22 21.60 -4.79 -8.13
C PHE A 22 20.43 -4.56 -7.17
N ALA A 23 20.10 -5.60 -6.41
CA ALA A 23 19.23 -5.54 -5.25
C ALA A 23 19.86 -6.30 -4.06
N ALA A 24 19.95 -5.63 -2.92
CA ALA A 24 20.25 -6.25 -1.64
C ALA A 24 18.93 -6.72 -1.00
N VAL A 25 18.85 -8.02 -0.72
CA VAL A 25 17.67 -8.67 -0.17
C VAL A 25 18.12 -9.53 0.99
N HIS A 26 17.45 -9.40 2.13
CA HIS A 26 17.75 -10.11 3.36
C HIS A 26 16.59 -11.03 3.76
N HIS A 27 16.94 -12.20 4.27
CA HIS A 27 16.04 -13.16 4.88
C HIS A 27 15.89 -12.81 6.37
N PHE A 28 14.69 -12.39 6.77
CA PHE A 28 14.32 -12.13 8.15
C PHE A 28 13.51 -13.28 8.71
N TYR A 29 13.85 -13.72 9.92
CA TYR A 29 13.02 -14.69 10.63
C TYR A 29 11.63 -14.11 10.90
N HIS A 30 10.60 -14.89 10.59
CA HIS A 30 9.21 -14.62 10.88
C HIS A 30 8.65 -15.79 11.68
N TYR A 31 8.37 -15.52 12.97
CA TYR A 31 7.78 -16.49 13.88
C TYR A 31 6.47 -17.10 13.32
N PRO A 32 6.17 -18.39 13.55
CA PRO A 32 6.96 -19.35 14.34
C PRO A 32 8.13 -19.99 13.57
N GLU A 33 7.97 -20.28 12.28
CA GLU A 33 8.99 -21.04 11.52
C GLU A 33 8.95 -20.66 10.04
N SER A 34 9.01 -19.36 9.74
CA SER A 34 8.98 -18.87 8.37
C SER A 34 10.00 -17.76 8.16
N THR A 35 10.19 -17.38 6.91
CA THR A 35 11.14 -16.34 6.53
C THR A 35 10.42 -15.27 5.73
N ARG A 36 10.70 -14.00 6.02
CA ARG A 36 10.27 -12.81 5.27
C ARG A 36 11.45 -12.31 4.46
N LEU A 37 11.24 -11.97 3.19
CA LEU A 37 12.23 -11.25 2.42
C LEU A 37 12.06 -9.75 2.64
N ARG A 38 13.16 -9.04 2.87
CA ARG A 38 13.19 -7.58 2.89
C ARG A 38 14.21 -7.08 1.89
N ILE A 39 13.76 -6.32 0.91
CA ILE A 39 14.62 -5.57 0.00
C ILE A 39 15.14 -4.37 0.80
N SER A 40 16.45 -4.32 1.07
CA SER A 40 17.09 -3.21 1.77
C SER A 40 17.53 -2.11 0.80
N GLN A 41 18.06 -2.51 -0.35
CA GLN A 41 18.52 -1.58 -1.38
C GLN A 41 18.23 -2.15 -2.76
N ILE A 42 17.81 -1.29 -3.68
CA ILE A 42 17.65 -1.63 -5.09
C ILE A 42 18.10 -0.46 -5.94
N LEU A 43 18.99 -0.71 -6.90
CA LEU A 43 19.58 0.33 -7.73
C LEU A 43 19.79 -0.19 -9.15
N VAL A 44 19.33 0.59 -10.12
CA VAL A 44 19.75 0.50 -11.52
C VAL A 44 20.73 1.63 -11.77
N LEU A 45 21.89 1.32 -12.34
CA LEU A 45 22.92 2.32 -12.59
C LEU A 45 22.37 3.38 -13.56
N PRO A 46 22.70 4.68 -13.38
CA PRO A 46 22.10 5.78 -14.12
C PRO A 46 22.03 5.59 -15.64
N PRO A 47 23.08 5.09 -16.34
CA PRO A 47 23.04 4.90 -17.79
C PRO A 47 22.02 3.88 -18.30
N TYR A 48 21.49 3.01 -17.42
CA TYR A 48 20.58 1.92 -17.77
C TYR A 48 19.18 2.11 -17.16
N GLN A 49 18.88 3.28 -16.59
CA GLN A 49 17.55 3.58 -16.07
C GLN A 49 16.54 3.75 -17.22
N GLY A 50 15.25 3.53 -16.94
CA GLY A 50 14.18 3.62 -17.94
C GLY A 50 14.06 2.40 -18.87
N GLU A 51 14.99 1.44 -18.84
CA GLU A 51 14.97 0.24 -19.70
C GLU A 51 14.26 -0.98 -19.09
N GLY A 52 13.66 -0.84 -17.90
CA GLY A 52 12.92 -1.92 -17.24
C GLY A 52 13.76 -2.88 -16.38
N HIS A 53 15.06 -2.61 -16.15
CA HIS A 53 15.91 -3.47 -15.30
C HIS A 53 15.46 -3.53 -13.84
N GLY A 54 14.94 -2.42 -13.29
CA GLY A 54 14.42 -2.37 -11.91
C GLY A 54 13.14 -3.20 -11.75
N LEU A 55 12.26 -3.15 -12.75
CA LEU A 55 11.10 -4.04 -12.86
C LEU A 55 11.53 -5.50 -12.88
N ARG A 56 12.53 -5.86 -13.70
CA ARG A 56 13.05 -7.23 -13.79
C ARG A 56 13.63 -7.74 -12.47
N LEU A 57 14.33 -6.88 -11.71
CA LEU A 57 14.80 -7.21 -10.36
C LEU A 57 13.62 -7.55 -9.44
N LEU A 58 12.58 -6.72 -9.41
CA LEU A 58 11.39 -6.96 -8.58
C LEU A 58 10.64 -8.23 -9.00
N GLU A 59 10.46 -8.47 -10.30
CA GLU A 59 9.87 -9.71 -10.82
C GLU A 59 10.67 -10.94 -10.38
N THR A 60 12.00 -10.87 -10.47
CA THR A 60 12.88 -11.97 -10.05
C THR A 60 12.76 -12.22 -8.54
N ILE A 61 12.71 -11.17 -7.73
CA ILE A 61 12.51 -11.29 -6.27
C ILE A 61 11.16 -11.92 -5.96
N ASN A 62 10.09 -11.52 -6.67
CA ASN A 62 8.77 -12.13 -6.54
C ASN A 62 8.82 -13.63 -6.88
N SER A 63 9.46 -14.02 -7.99
CA SER A 63 9.62 -15.44 -8.36
C SER A 63 10.40 -16.22 -7.31
N ILE A 64 11.51 -15.67 -6.79
CA ILE A 64 12.28 -16.30 -5.70
C ILE A 64 11.40 -16.46 -4.45
N SER A 65 10.63 -15.44 -4.09
CA SER A 65 9.76 -15.49 -2.91
C SER A 65 8.68 -16.57 -3.01
N GLU A 66 8.15 -16.80 -4.21
CA GLU A 66 7.19 -17.88 -4.50
C GLU A 66 7.88 -19.24 -4.43
N CYS A 67 9.04 -19.41 -5.06
CA CYS A 67 9.80 -20.65 -5.10
C CYS A 67 10.33 -21.09 -3.72
N GLU A 68 10.86 -20.17 -2.92
CA GLU A 68 11.39 -20.44 -1.58
C GLU A 68 10.28 -20.51 -0.50
N ASN A 69 9.01 -20.40 -0.91
CA ASN A 69 7.86 -20.34 -0.02
C ASN A 69 8.01 -19.32 1.13
N ILE A 70 8.51 -18.14 0.79
CA ILE A 70 8.66 -17.01 1.70
C ILE A 70 7.28 -16.60 2.24
N TYR A 71 7.25 -16.06 3.46
CA TYR A 71 6.02 -15.57 4.08
C TYR A 71 5.46 -14.37 3.29
N ASP A 72 6.24 -13.34 3.07
CA ASP A 72 5.94 -12.19 2.22
C ASP A 72 7.22 -11.41 1.87
N VAL A 73 7.09 -10.48 0.93
CA VAL A 73 8.16 -9.56 0.51
C VAL A 73 7.87 -8.16 1.04
N THR A 74 8.87 -7.56 1.69
CA THR A 74 8.84 -6.19 2.22
C THR A 74 9.98 -5.36 1.61
N ILE A 75 9.85 -4.05 1.65
CA ILE A 75 10.88 -3.11 1.21
C ILE A 75 11.15 -2.17 2.38
N GLU A 76 12.43 -1.96 2.68
CA GLU A 76 12.89 -1.01 3.68
C GLU A 76 12.81 0.39 3.09
N ASP A 77 12.00 1.26 3.72
CA ASP A 77 11.81 2.67 3.36
C ASP A 77 11.74 2.93 1.84
N PRO A 78 10.73 2.39 1.14
CA PRO A 78 10.65 2.50 -0.31
C PRO A 78 10.47 3.97 -0.73
N SER A 79 11.26 4.41 -1.71
CA SER A 79 11.01 5.70 -2.36
C SER A 79 9.69 5.71 -3.12
N ASP A 80 9.10 6.89 -3.35
CA ASP A 80 7.83 7.05 -4.06
C ASP A 80 7.87 6.39 -5.45
N TYR A 81 8.98 6.57 -6.18
CA TYR A 81 9.17 5.93 -7.48
C TYR A 81 9.22 4.40 -7.39
N LEU A 82 9.89 3.85 -6.37
CA LEU A 82 9.92 2.40 -6.16
C LEU A 82 8.53 1.87 -5.76
N GLN A 83 7.80 2.62 -4.94
CA GLN A 83 6.45 2.30 -4.52
C GLN A 83 5.48 2.33 -5.71
N TYR A 84 5.63 3.29 -6.63
CA TYR A 84 4.92 3.37 -7.90
C TYR A 84 5.14 2.14 -8.79
N ILE A 85 6.41 1.76 -9.02
CA ILE A 85 6.75 0.57 -9.81
C ILE A 85 6.21 -0.70 -9.15
N ARG A 86 6.39 -0.85 -7.83
CA ARG A 86 5.90 -2.00 -7.07
C ARG A 86 4.38 -2.14 -7.19
N SER A 87 3.66 -1.04 -6.98
CA SER A 87 2.19 -1.03 -7.03
C SER A 87 1.68 -1.35 -8.42
N SER A 88 2.37 -0.88 -9.47
CA SER A 88 2.07 -1.23 -10.86
C SER A 88 2.19 -2.73 -11.12
N ILE A 89 3.28 -3.36 -10.66
CA ILE A 89 3.53 -4.80 -10.83
C ILE A 89 2.54 -5.64 -10.04
N ASP A 90 2.35 -5.32 -8.77
CA ASP A 90 1.48 -6.07 -7.88
C ASP A 90 0.02 -5.96 -8.34
N CYS A 91 -0.44 -4.81 -8.83
CA CYS A 91 -1.76 -4.68 -9.45
C CYS A 91 -1.91 -5.58 -10.69
N LEU A 92 -0.90 -5.64 -11.57
CA LEU A 92 -0.94 -6.55 -12.74
C LEU A 92 -1.03 -8.02 -12.30
N ARG A 93 -0.28 -8.42 -11.27
CA ARG A 93 -0.35 -9.78 -10.71
C ARG A 93 -1.72 -10.07 -10.10
N LEU A 94 -2.28 -9.11 -9.36
CA LEU A 94 -3.60 -9.23 -8.75
C LEU A 94 -4.73 -9.29 -9.78
N LEU A 95 -4.66 -8.53 -10.87
CA LEU A 95 -5.65 -8.61 -11.96
C LEU A 95 -5.70 -10.00 -12.61
N THR A 96 -4.56 -10.70 -12.68
CA THR A 96 -4.50 -12.09 -13.15
C THR A 96 -4.88 -13.12 -12.08
N PHE A 97 -5.08 -12.70 -10.82
CA PHE A 97 -5.35 -13.59 -9.69
C PHE A 97 -6.85 -13.78 -9.47
N HIS A 98 -7.41 -14.86 -10.03
CA HIS A 98 -8.86 -15.11 -10.03
C HIS A 98 -9.59 -14.97 -8.68
N PRO A 99 -9.03 -15.42 -7.52
CA PRO A 99 -9.72 -15.31 -6.23
C PRO A 99 -10.11 -13.89 -5.82
N ILE A 100 -9.50 -12.86 -6.41
CA ILE A 100 -9.82 -11.47 -6.10
C ILE A 100 -11.14 -11.00 -6.70
N LYS A 101 -11.56 -11.59 -7.83
CA LYS A 101 -12.66 -11.07 -8.65
C LYS A 101 -13.98 -10.94 -7.90
N PRO A 102 -14.47 -11.95 -7.15
CA PRO A 102 -15.79 -11.86 -6.50
C PRO A 102 -15.85 -10.74 -5.46
N ALA A 103 -14.80 -10.62 -4.63
CA ALA A 103 -14.71 -9.58 -3.61
C ALA A 103 -14.62 -8.19 -4.24
N LEU A 104 -13.84 -8.06 -5.33
CA LEU A 104 -13.70 -6.80 -6.05
C LEU A 104 -15.02 -6.36 -6.69
N CYS A 105 -15.72 -7.26 -7.39
CA CYS A 105 -17.03 -6.97 -7.98
C CYS A 105 -18.06 -6.54 -6.91
N SER A 106 -18.11 -7.25 -5.77
CA SER A 106 -19.01 -6.91 -4.66
C SER A 106 -18.74 -5.51 -4.11
N MET A 107 -17.47 -5.14 -3.94
CA MET A 107 -17.09 -3.80 -3.47
C MET A 107 -17.46 -2.71 -4.47
N VAL A 108 -17.21 -2.92 -5.76
CA VAL A 108 -17.56 -1.96 -6.81
C VAL A 108 -19.08 -1.76 -6.89
N SER A 109 -19.87 -2.82 -6.80
CA SER A 109 -21.34 -2.72 -6.74
C SER A 109 -21.82 -1.96 -5.51
N SER A 110 -21.23 -2.24 -4.34
CA SER A 110 -21.55 -1.55 -3.09
C SER A 110 -21.27 -0.04 -3.18
N LEU A 111 -20.18 0.35 -3.86
CA LEU A 111 -19.84 1.75 -4.11
C LEU A 111 -20.85 2.46 -5.03
N LYS A 112 -21.39 1.76 -6.04
CA LYS A 112 -22.41 2.30 -6.96
C LYS A 112 -23.76 2.51 -6.27
N GLU A 113 -24.14 1.59 -5.38
CA GLU A 113 -25.41 1.64 -4.65
C GLU A 113 -25.38 2.65 -3.48
N THR A 114 -24.19 3.00 -3.00
CA THR A 114 -24.02 3.93 -1.88
C THR A 114 -24.52 5.33 -2.25
N ASN A 115 -25.37 5.89 -1.39
CA ASN A 115 -25.82 7.28 -1.48
C ASN A 115 -25.22 8.07 -0.32
N LEU A 116 -24.43 9.11 -0.62
CA LEU A 116 -23.78 9.98 0.37
C LEU A 116 -24.78 10.56 1.39
N SER A 117 -26.02 10.82 0.97
CA SER A 117 -27.08 11.41 1.80
C SER A 117 -27.68 10.47 2.86
N LYS A 118 -27.43 9.15 2.79
CA LYS A 118 -27.94 8.15 3.74
C LYS A 118 -26.82 7.45 4.53
N ARG A 119 -25.59 7.98 4.50
CA ARG A 119 -24.43 7.35 5.13
C ARG A 119 -24.56 7.41 6.67
N THR A 120 -25.05 6.34 7.27
CA THR A 120 -25.10 6.14 8.73
C THR A 120 -23.84 5.48 9.29
N SER A 121 -23.02 4.85 8.43
CA SER A 121 -21.76 4.20 8.77
C SER A 121 -20.78 4.31 7.60
N SER A 122 -19.48 4.51 7.89
CA SER A 122 -18.44 4.62 6.86
C SER A 122 -18.24 3.27 6.16
N LEU A 123 -18.28 3.29 4.82
CA LEU A 123 -18.02 2.11 4.01
C LEU A 123 -16.52 1.79 4.10
N LYS A 124 -16.16 0.67 4.74
CA LYS A 124 -14.77 0.24 4.83
C LYS A 124 -14.36 -0.43 3.52
N MET A 125 -13.47 0.21 2.78
CA MET A 125 -12.87 -0.32 1.55
C MET A 125 -11.72 -1.32 1.84
N VAL A 126 -11.96 -2.28 2.73
CA VAL A 126 -10.94 -3.24 3.16
C VAL A 126 -11.23 -4.60 2.51
N PRO A 127 -10.22 -5.27 1.93
CA PRO A 127 -10.41 -6.60 1.40
C PRO A 127 -10.73 -7.61 2.52
N PRO A 128 -11.51 -8.66 2.23
CA PRO A 128 -11.76 -9.76 3.16
C PRO A 128 -10.46 -10.36 3.73
N SER A 129 -10.46 -10.77 5.01
CA SER A 129 -9.26 -11.25 5.70
C SER A 129 -8.72 -12.56 5.11
N ASP A 130 -9.61 -13.47 4.75
CA ASP A 130 -9.31 -14.73 4.06
C ASP A 130 -8.66 -14.49 2.68
N LEU A 131 -9.13 -13.47 1.96
CA LEU A 131 -8.55 -13.05 0.70
C LEU A 131 -7.15 -12.47 0.89
N ALA A 132 -6.96 -11.63 1.91
CA ALA A 132 -5.64 -11.07 2.24
C ALA A 132 -4.62 -12.17 2.57
N GLU A 133 -5.03 -13.19 3.31
CA GLU A 133 -4.19 -14.37 3.57
C GLU A 133 -3.87 -15.15 2.30
N THR A 134 -4.86 -15.35 1.44
CA THR A 134 -4.72 -16.07 0.17
C THR A 134 -3.75 -15.33 -0.78
N VAL A 135 -3.88 -14.01 -0.89
CA VAL A 135 -2.97 -13.14 -1.66
C VAL A 135 -1.55 -13.21 -1.10
N ARG A 136 -1.39 -13.11 0.22
CA ARG A 136 -0.08 -13.26 0.87
C ARG A 136 0.53 -14.64 0.60
N GLN A 137 -0.24 -15.71 0.75
CA GLN A 137 0.26 -17.08 0.54
C GLN A 137 0.73 -17.32 -0.89
N LYS A 138 -0.03 -16.86 -1.88
CA LYS A 138 0.21 -17.15 -3.30
C LYS A 138 1.10 -16.14 -4.00
N LEU A 139 0.91 -14.86 -3.75
CA LEU A 139 1.64 -13.77 -4.42
C LEU A 139 2.73 -13.15 -3.55
N LYS A 140 2.83 -13.54 -2.27
CA LYS A 140 3.83 -13.04 -1.32
C LYS A 140 3.75 -11.52 -1.09
N ILE A 141 2.59 -10.93 -1.38
CA ILE A 141 2.31 -9.51 -1.18
C ILE A 141 1.97 -9.27 0.30
N ASN A 142 2.66 -8.32 0.93
CA ASN A 142 2.39 -7.92 2.31
C ASN A 142 1.01 -7.23 2.44
N LYS A 143 0.39 -7.33 3.62
CA LYS A 143 -0.92 -6.70 3.90
C LYS A 143 -0.98 -5.21 3.56
N LYS A 144 0.03 -4.41 3.95
CA LYS A 144 0.05 -2.96 3.64
C LYS A 144 0.07 -2.71 2.13
N GLN A 145 0.89 -3.46 1.41
CA GLN A 145 0.97 -3.38 -0.04
C GLN A 145 -0.34 -3.82 -0.70
N PHE A 146 -0.99 -4.85 -0.15
CA PHE A 146 -2.27 -5.31 -0.68
C PHE A 146 -3.38 -4.29 -0.49
N LEU A 147 -3.46 -3.60 0.65
CA LEU A 147 -4.41 -2.49 0.86
C LEU A 147 -4.21 -1.38 -0.17
N ARG A 148 -2.95 -0.99 -0.43
CA ARG A 148 -2.64 0.01 -1.45
C ARG A 148 -3.09 -0.43 -2.85
N CYS A 149 -2.78 -1.67 -3.22
CA CYS A 149 -3.21 -2.22 -4.51
C CYS A 149 -4.74 -2.38 -4.59
N TRP A 150 -5.41 -2.64 -3.47
CA TRP A 150 -6.86 -2.80 -3.41
C TRP A 150 -7.60 -1.52 -3.81
N GLU A 151 -7.16 -0.37 -3.31
CA GLU A 151 -7.69 0.94 -3.71
C GLU A 151 -7.55 1.15 -5.22
N ILE A 152 -6.37 0.85 -5.77
CA ILE A 152 -6.07 0.99 -7.20
C ILE A 152 -6.92 0.04 -8.03
N LEU A 153 -7.12 -1.20 -7.59
CA LEU A 153 -7.95 -2.18 -8.28
C LEU A 153 -9.42 -1.76 -8.28
N ILE A 154 -9.92 -1.20 -7.17
CA ILE A 154 -11.29 -0.66 -7.14
C ILE A 154 -11.39 0.47 -8.15
N TYR A 155 -10.47 1.45 -8.11
CA TYR A 155 -10.44 2.58 -9.05
C TYR A 155 -10.43 2.12 -10.52
N LEU A 156 -9.62 1.11 -10.85
CA LEU A 156 -9.54 0.52 -12.19
C LEU A 156 -10.86 -0.11 -12.68
N ASN A 157 -11.76 -0.48 -11.78
CA ASN A 157 -13.07 -1.07 -12.10
C ASN A 157 -14.22 -0.05 -11.96
N LEU A 158 -13.91 1.21 -11.66
CA LEU A 158 -14.89 2.29 -11.70
C LEU A 158 -15.03 2.84 -13.13
N ASP A 159 -16.23 3.32 -13.44
CA ASP A 159 -16.47 4.05 -14.69
C ASP A 159 -16.02 5.50 -14.51
N ALA A 160 -15.19 5.99 -15.44
CA ALA A 160 -14.69 7.37 -15.41
C ALA A 160 -15.80 8.41 -15.62
N GLU A 161 -16.90 8.02 -16.27
CA GLU A 161 -18.05 8.88 -16.53
C GLU A 161 -18.98 8.98 -15.31
N ASP A 162 -18.92 8.02 -14.38
CA ASP A 162 -19.76 7.99 -13.18
C ASP A 162 -19.15 8.82 -12.03
N ARG A 163 -19.37 10.14 -12.11
CA ARG A 163 -18.94 11.09 -11.07
C ARG A 163 -19.40 10.72 -9.68
N LYS A 164 -20.63 10.18 -9.53
CA LYS A 164 -21.19 9.84 -8.22
C LYS A 164 -20.37 8.74 -7.56
N THR A 165 -19.99 7.71 -8.32
CA THR A 165 -19.19 6.60 -7.79
C THR A 165 -17.76 7.03 -7.48
N LEU A 166 -17.18 7.95 -8.27
CA LEU A 166 -15.87 8.54 -7.98
C LEU A 166 -15.88 9.41 -6.71
N ASP A 167 -16.94 10.19 -6.50
CA ASP A 167 -17.11 10.99 -5.28
C ASP A 167 -17.29 10.07 -4.05
N ASN A 168 -18.05 8.98 -4.19
CA ASN A 168 -18.17 7.94 -3.16
C ASN A 168 -16.80 7.33 -2.83
N PHE A 169 -15.99 7.02 -3.83
CA PHE A 169 -14.64 6.47 -3.67
C PHE A 169 -13.71 7.45 -2.94
N ARG A 170 -13.66 8.71 -3.36
CA ARG A 170 -12.88 9.77 -2.69
C ARG A 170 -13.32 9.93 -1.24
N ALA A 171 -14.62 9.92 -0.97
CA ALA A 171 -15.16 10.03 0.39
C ALA A 171 -14.78 8.83 1.26
N CYS A 172 -14.67 7.63 0.70
CA CYS A 172 -14.19 6.46 1.44
C CYS A 172 -12.70 6.55 1.76
N ILE A 173 -11.87 7.03 0.82
CA ILE A 173 -10.44 7.30 1.10
C ILE A 173 -10.31 8.35 2.21
N TYR A 174 -11.08 9.43 2.14
CA TYR A 174 -11.13 10.43 3.20
C TYR A 174 -11.48 9.83 4.56
N ASP A 175 -12.52 9.01 4.65
CA ASP A 175 -12.91 8.35 5.89
C ASP A 175 -11.83 7.38 6.41
N CYS A 176 -11.14 6.68 5.52
CA CYS A 176 -10.03 5.79 5.85
C CYS A 176 -8.86 6.57 6.46
N ILE A 177 -8.35 7.60 5.77
CA ILE A 177 -7.23 8.41 6.26
C ILE A 177 -7.63 9.14 7.54
N LYS A 178 -8.85 9.68 7.60
CA LYS A 178 -9.39 10.31 8.81
C LYS A 178 -9.36 9.34 9.99
N GLY A 179 -9.79 8.09 9.79
CA GLY A 179 -9.78 7.07 10.83
C GLY A 179 -8.36 6.63 11.27
N GLU A 180 -7.38 6.69 10.38
CA GLU A 180 -5.97 6.41 10.71
C GLU A 180 -5.32 7.55 11.51
N ILE A 181 -5.62 8.80 11.16
CA ILE A 181 -5.04 10.00 11.82
C ILE A 181 -5.73 10.30 13.15
N LEU A 182 -7.06 10.30 13.17
CA LEU A 182 -7.85 10.69 14.35
C LEU A 182 -8.20 9.50 15.26
N GLY A 183 -7.92 8.27 14.83
CA GLY A 183 -8.42 7.06 15.46
C GLY A 183 -9.91 6.84 15.19
N THR A 184 -10.33 5.58 15.07
CA THR A 184 -11.76 5.24 15.20
C THR A 184 -12.24 5.73 16.56
N SER A 185 -13.43 6.33 16.64
CA SER A 185 -14.05 6.88 17.85
C SER A 185 -14.35 5.88 18.99
N THR A 186 -13.65 4.75 19.04
CA THR A 186 -13.35 4.06 20.29
C THR A 186 -12.18 4.83 20.88
N GLY A 187 -12.42 5.63 21.92
CA GLY A 187 -11.43 6.50 22.56
C GLY A 187 -10.08 5.77 22.78
N PRO A 188 -8.98 6.52 22.97
CA PRO A 188 -7.66 5.91 23.11
C PRO A 188 -7.76 4.78 24.12
N ASN A 189 -7.51 3.53 23.69
CA ASN A 189 -7.69 2.29 24.46
C ASN A 189 -6.92 2.34 25.79
N GLY A 190 -7.39 3.10 26.78
CA GLY A 190 -6.65 3.50 27.98
C GLY A 190 -5.34 4.26 27.75
N LYS A 191 -4.88 4.52 26.52
CA LYS A 191 -3.54 5.09 26.28
C LYS A 191 -3.53 6.58 26.57
N ARG A 192 -2.81 6.98 27.60
CA ARG A 192 -2.57 8.39 27.92
C ARG A 192 -1.08 8.70 27.83
N LEU A 193 -0.76 9.85 27.24
CA LEU A 193 0.59 10.40 27.16
C LEU A 193 0.76 11.37 28.33
N VAL A 194 1.80 11.19 29.14
CA VAL A 194 2.16 12.11 30.22
C VAL A 194 3.54 12.66 29.94
N GLN A 195 3.65 13.98 29.94
CA GLN A 195 4.92 14.65 29.92
C GLN A 195 5.58 14.47 31.30
N MET A 196 6.72 13.81 31.32
CA MET A 196 7.45 13.51 32.54
C MET A 196 8.44 14.65 32.80
N PRO A 197 8.46 15.24 34.01
CA PRO A 197 9.47 16.23 34.35
C PRO A 197 10.85 15.57 34.29
N SER A 198 11.72 16.08 33.42
CA SER A 198 13.10 15.66 33.27
C SER A 198 14.01 16.86 33.48
N ASN A 199 15.06 16.68 34.29
CA ASN A 199 16.04 17.73 34.57
C ASN A 199 16.98 18.03 33.38
N PHE A 200 16.81 17.34 32.25
CA PHE A 200 17.68 17.47 31.08
C PHE A 200 17.01 18.18 29.91
N ASP A 201 15.68 18.09 29.79
CA ASP A 201 14.88 18.76 28.76
C ASP A 201 13.39 18.62 29.11
N GLU A 202 12.71 19.74 29.39
CA GLU A 202 11.32 19.74 29.85
C GLU A 202 10.34 19.38 28.72
N GLU A 203 10.74 19.48 27.43
CA GLU A 203 9.85 19.32 26.28
C GLU A 203 9.89 17.94 25.57
N THR A 204 10.79 17.03 25.95
CA THR A 204 11.04 15.80 25.15
C THR A 204 10.82 14.48 25.88
N CYS A 205 10.46 14.50 27.17
CA CYS A 205 10.24 13.28 27.94
C CYS A 205 8.75 12.95 28.09
N PHE A 206 8.31 11.86 27.45
CA PHE A 206 6.94 11.39 27.53
C PHE A 206 6.89 9.94 28.01
N ALA A 207 5.93 9.64 28.89
CA ALA A 207 5.55 8.30 29.28
C ALA A 207 4.16 7.98 28.73
N VAL A 208 4.02 6.81 28.09
CA VAL A 208 2.70 6.28 27.72
C VAL A 208 2.27 5.31 28.81
N TYR A 209 1.09 5.51 29.37
CA TYR A 209 0.50 4.58 30.33
C TYR A 209 -0.92 4.17 29.90
N TRP A 210 -1.38 3.05 30.46
CA TRP A 210 -2.66 2.44 30.15
C TRP A 210 -3.59 2.57 31.36
N THR A 211 -4.71 3.25 31.21
CA THR A 211 -5.79 3.29 32.22
C THR A 211 -6.82 2.21 31.91
N GLN A 212 -7.11 1.36 32.88
CA GLN A 212 -8.21 0.40 32.80
C GLN A 212 -9.53 1.16 33.05
N ASP A 213 -10.56 0.91 32.23
CA ASP A 213 -11.87 1.55 32.36
C ASP A 213 -12.40 1.41 33.80
N GLY A 214 -12.36 2.51 34.55
CA GLY A 214 -12.64 2.52 35.97
C GLY A 214 -12.44 3.90 36.57
N GLY A 215 -13.34 4.82 36.21
CA GLY A 215 -13.70 6.02 36.98
C GLY A 215 -12.56 6.87 37.52
N ASP A 216 -12.12 7.84 36.73
CA ASP A 216 -11.94 9.21 37.21
C ASP A 216 -12.03 10.16 36.01
N ALA A 217 -13.12 10.92 35.99
CA ALA A 217 -13.33 12.02 35.06
C ALA A 217 -12.45 13.18 35.51
N ASP A 218 -11.18 13.16 35.11
CA ASP A 218 -10.41 14.39 34.99
C ASP A 218 -10.57 14.87 33.55
N ASP A 219 -11.51 15.80 33.40
CA ASP A 219 -11.91 16.41 32.14
C ASP A 219 -10.84 17.44 31.75
N GLN A 220 -9.72 16.94 31.24
CA GLN A 220 -8.84 17.70 30.35
C GLN A 220 -9.00 17.16 28.94
N THR A 221 -10.23 17.23 28.44
CA THR A 221 -10.43 17.26 27.00
C THR A 221 -9.88 18.60 26.53
N VAL A 222 -8.74 18.56 25.84
CA VAL A 222 -8.23 19.73 25.09
C VAL A 222 -9.31 20.08 24.06
N GLU A 223 -10.14 21.08 24.36
CA GLU A 223 -11.08 21.62 23.39
C GLU A 223 -10.29 22.15 22.19
N GLN A 224 -10.28 21.39 21.09
CA GLN A 224 -9.67 21.82 19.84
C GLN A 224 -10.38 23.07 19.35
N GLN A 225 -9.63 24.14 19.08
CA GLN A 225 -10.22 25.39 18.63
C GLN A 225 -10.81 25.21 17.22
N PRO A 226 -11.88 25.94 16.86
CA PRO A 226 -12.54 25.84 15.55
C PRO A 226 -11.62 26.15 14.36
N GLU A 227 -10.54 26.92 14.55
CA GLU A 227 -9.56 27.22 13.51
C GLU A 227 -8.56 26.07 13.28
N ASP A 228 -8.21 25.34 14.34
CA ASP A 228 -7.35 24.15 14.25
C ASP A 228 -8.04 23.02 13.48
N LEU A 229 -9.36 22.87 13.69
CA LEU A 229 -10.18 21.88 12.99
C LEU A 229 -10.25 22.14 11.47
N LYS A 230 -10.45 23.40 11.07
CA LYS A 230 -10.49 23.76 9.63
C LYS A 230 -9.13 23.52 8.96
N THR A 231 -8.05 23.86 9.66
CA THR A 231 -6.68 23.66 9.17
C THR A 231 -6.39 22.16 9.02
N GLN A 232 -6.82 21.35 10.00
CA GLN A 232 -6.67 19.90 9.95
C GLN A 232 -7.51 19.25 8.84
N GLU A 233 -8.74 19.70 8.62
CA GLU A 233 -9.57 19.24 7.50
C GLU A 233 -8.97 19.59 6.14
N GLN A 234 -8.34 20.77 6.02
CA GLN A 234 -7.65 21.15 4.80
C GLN A 234 -6.43 20.26 4.53
N GLN A 235 -5.57 20.04 5.53
CA GLN A 235 -4.43 19.12 5.43
C GLN A 235 -4.86 17.70 5.08
N LEU A 236 -5.95 17.23 5.67
CA LEU A 236 -6.51 15.91 5.37
C LEU A 236 -6.96 15.81 3.90
N ASN A 237 -7.61 16.85 3.37
CA ASN A 237 -7.99 16.88 1.96
C ASN A 237 -6.78 16.90 1.03
N GLU A 238 -5.71 17.63 1.37
CA GLU A 238 -4.46 17.64 0.59
C GLU A 238 -3.83 16.24 0.51
N VAL A 239 -3.81 15.50 1.62
CA VAL A 239 -3.30 14.11 1.66
C VAL A 239 -4.20 13.19 0.81
N VAL A 240 -5.53 13.33 0.90
CA VAL A 240 -6.47 12.55 0.07
C VAL A 240 -6.26 12.82 -1.41
N ASP A 241 -6.07 14.08 -1.79
CA ASP A 241 -5.88 14.46 -3.19
C ASP A 241 -4.54 13.93 -3.73
N SER A 242 -3.45 14.02 -2.95
CA SER A 242 -2.17 13.38 -3.30
C SER A 242 -2.32 11.85 -3.47
N GLN A 243 -3.02 11.19 -2.55
CA GLN A 243 -3.28 9.76 -2.64
C GLN A 243 -4.09 9.38 -3.87
N MET A 244 -5.08 10.20 -4.25
CA MET A 244 -5.87 10.04 -5.47
C MET A 244 -5.02 10.21 -6.73
N GLU A 245 -4.14 11.21 -6.78
CA GLU A 245 -3.23 11.43 -7.91
C GLU A 245 -2.31 10.22 -8.14
N GLU A 246 -1.72 9.69 -7.07
CA GLU A 246 -0.91 8.47 -7.14
C GLU A 246 -1.71 7.25 -7.63
N ILE A 247 -2.94 7.06 -7.14
CA ILE A 247 -3.82 5.97 -7.59
C ILE A 247 -4.08 6.08 -9.09
N VAL A 248 -4.40 7.29 -9.56
CA VAL A 248 -4.65 7.58 -10.98
C VAL A 248 -3.40 7.31 -11.82
N GLU A 249 -2.22 7.70 -11.33
CA GLU A 249 -0.96 7.50 -12.05
C GLU A 249 -0.62 6.01 -12.19
N VAL A 250 -0.73 5.24 -11.10
CA VAL A 250 -0.51 3.79 -11.13
C VAL A 250 -1.55 3.12 -12.02
N ALA A 251 -2.83 3.50 -11.91
CA ALA A 251 -3.90 2.95 -12.74
C ALA A 251 -3.62 3.15 -14.24
N LYS A 252 -3.20 4.36 -14.65
CA LYS A 252 -2.78 4.66 -16.04
C LYS A 252 -1.64 3.74 -16.48
N ASN A 253 -0.64 3.54 -15.63
CA ASN A 253 0.48 2.64 -15.93
C ASN A 253 0.00 1.19 -16.10
N VAL A 254 -0.82 0.70 -15.18
CA VAL A 254 -1.39 -0.66 -15.19
C VAL A 254 -2.24 -0.88 -16.44
N THR A 255 -3.11 0.06 -16.83
CA THR A 255 -3.89 -0.04 -18.06
C THR A 255 -3.00 -0.03 -19.30
N SER A 256 -1.93 0.79 -19.33
CA SER A 256 -1.01 0.85 -20.48
C SER A 256 -0.25 -0.47 -20.69
N ARG A 257 0.28 -1.08 -19.62
CA ARG A 257 0.96 -2.38 -19.64
C ARG A 257 0.00 -3.54 -19.77
N GLY A 258 -1.22 -3.34 -19.28
CA GLY A 258 -2.29 -4.30 -19.28
C GLY A 258 -2.85 -4.54 -20.68
N LYS A 259 -2.83 -3.56 -21.60
CA LYS A 259 -3.29 -3.76 -23.00
C LYS A 259 -2.55 -4.88 -23.74
N ASP A 260 -1.34 -5.24 -23.32
CA ASP A 260 -0.59 -6.39 -23.87
C ASP A 260 -1.00 -7.74 -23.26
N LYS A 261 -1.80 -7.75 -22.16
CA LYS A 261 -2.20 -8.95 -21.39
C LYS A 261 -3.71 -9.08 -21.11
N LEU A 262 -4.48 -8.01 -21.24
CA LEU A 262 -5.93 -7.90 -21.00
C LEU A 262 -6.67 -7.87 -22.34
N SER A 263 -6.64 -8.99 -23.07
CA SER A 263 -7.63 -9.28 -24.12
C SER A 263 -8.85 -10.04 -23.56
N VAL A 264 -9.13 -9.90 -22.27
CA VAL A 264 -10.32 -10.49 -21.63
C VAL A 264 -10.99 -9.39 -20.82
N SER A 265 -11.88 -8.66 -21.49
CA SER A 265 -12.83 -7.75 -20.87
C SER A 265 -13.87 -8.53 -20.05
N CYS A 266 -14.41 -7.92 -19.02
CA CYS A 266 -15.61 -8.37 -18.28
C CYS A 266 -16.89 -8.28 -19.13
N SER A 267 -16.83 -8.63 -20.41
CA SER A 267 -17.99 -8.76 -21.30
C SER A 267 -18.38 -10.22 -21.55
N ASP A 268 -17.64 -11.18 -20.98
CA ASP A 268 -17.92 -12.62 -21.12
C ASP A 268 -18.25 -13.32 -19.78
N ILE A 269 -18.95 -12.64 -18.86
CA ILE A 269 -19.66 -13.27 -17.73
C ILE A 269 -21.06 -12.70 -17.63
#